data_AF-A0A920ELU4-F1
#
_entry.id   AF-A0A920ELU4-F1
#
_cell.length_a   1.000
_cell.length_b   1.000
_cell.length_c   1.000
_cell.angle_alpha   90.00
_cell.angle_beta   90.00
_cell.angle_gamma   90.00
#
_symmetry.space_group_name_H-M   'P 1'
#
loop_
_entity.id
_entity.type
_entity.pdbx_description
1 polymer ?
#
loop_
_entity_poly.entity_id
_entity_poly.type
_entity_poly.pdbx_seq_one_letter_code
_entity_poly.pdbx_strand_id
1 'polypeptide(L)'
;MSYHYWQNKKKKSKVKFIALSNSYHGETLGSLSVSNIDLYKKTYENILKETIIVDSPDSYNKSENISEEKHAEIMFDKMYKLSKIIMMCVL
;
A
#
# COMPACT_ATOMS: atom_id res chain seq x y z
N MET A 1 -14.49 -2.66 0.88
CA MET A 1 -15.30 -2.49 -0.35
C MET A 1 -14.58 -2.89 -1.65
N SER A 2 -13.28 -2.64 -1.82
CA SER A 2 -12.57 -2.89 -3.09
C SER A 2 -12.56 -4.36 -3.57
N TYR A 3 -12.40 -5.36 -2.67
CA TYR A 3 -12.41 -6.79 -3.05
C TYR A 3 -13.73 -7.18 -3.71
N HIS A 4 -14.84 -6.86 -3.04
CA HIS A 4 -16.19 -7.17 -3.52
C HIS A 4 -16.47 -6.49 -4.86
N TYR A 5 -16.04 -5.23 -5.05
CA TYR A 5 -16.17 -4.54 -6.34
C TYR A 5 -15.55 -5.34 -7.50
N TRP A 6 -14.33 -5.86 -7.33
CA TRP A 6 -13.67 -6.61 -8.40
C TRP A 6 -14.28 -8.00 -8.64
N GLN A 7 -14.83 -8.64 -7.60
CA GLN A 7 -15.64 -9.85 -7.78
C GLN A 7 -16.87 -9.57 -8.65
N ASN A 8 -17.58 -8.46 -8.40
CA ASN A 8 -18.74 -8.05 -9.19
C ASN A 8 -18.37 -7.69 -10.64
N LYS A 9 -17.17 -7.15 -10.86
CA LYS A 9 -16.61 -6.93 -12.20
C LYS A 9 -16.04 -8.18 -12.86
N LYS A 10 -16.21 -9.37 -12.27
CA LYS A 10 -15.69 -10.66 -12.73
C LYS A 10 -14.15 -10.68 -12.89
N LYS A 11 -13.43 -9.74 -12.26
CA LYS A 11 -11.96 -9.70 -12.25
C LYS A 11 -11.44 -10.38 -10.99
N LYS A 12 -11.70 -11.68 -10.88
CA LYS A 12 -11.44 -12.48 -9.67
C LYS A 12 -9.96 -12.54 -9.26
N SER A 13 -9.04 -12.30 -10.20
CA SER A 13 -7.60 -12.26 -9.92
C SER A 13 -7.19 -11.05 -9.08
N LYS A 14 -7.97 -9.96 -9.06
CA LYS A 14 -7.65 -8.75 -8.28
C LYS A 14 -7.93 -8.94 -6.79
N VAL A 15 -6.95 -9.49 -6.08
CA VAL A 15 -7.06 -9.86 -4.66
C VAL A 15 -5.92 -9.33 -3.78
N LYS A 16 -4.91 -8.69 -4.37
CA LYS A 16 -3.75 -8.13 -3.65
C LYS A 16 -3.97 -6.66 -3.35
N PHE A 17 -3.38 -6.21 -2.25
CA PHE A 17 -3.40 -4.82 -1.80
C PHE A 17 -2.00 -4.19 -1.92
N ILE A 18 -1.97 -2.88 -2.20
CA ILE A 18 -0.80 -2.03 -1.95
C ILE A 18 -1.13 -1.10 -0.80
N ALA A 19 -0.15 -0.83 0.06
CA ALA A 19 -0.18 0.21 1.08
C ALA A 19 1.15 0.99 1.08
N LEU A 20 1.12 2.20 1.63
CA LEU A 20 2.31 3.04 1.76
C LEU A 20 3.14 2.65 2.99
N SER A 21 4.44 2.85 2.91
CA SER A 21 5.33 2.76 4.07
C SER A 21 4.87 3.73 5.16
N ASN A 22 4.99 3.34 6.43
CA ASN A 22 4.59 4.17 7.57
C ASN A 22 3.07 4.50 7.66
N SER A 23 2.21 3.77 6.95
CA SER A 23 0.76 3.96 7.01
C SER A 23 0.11 3.24 8.20
N TYR A 24 -1.00 3.80 8.71
CA TYR A 24 -1.82 3.19 9.75
C TYR A 24 -3.29 3.17 9.33
N HIS A 25 -3.90 1.99 9.30
CA HIS A 25 -5.29 1.79 8.90
C HIS A 25 -6.16 1.16 9.99
N GLY A 26 -5.61 0.86 11.18
CA GLY A 26 -6.31 0.26 12.34
C GLY A 26 -5.88 -1.17 12.69
N GLU A 27 -6.38 -1.70 13.81
CA GLU A 27 -5.87 -2.95 14.41
C GLU A 27 -6.66 -4.24 14.09
N THR A 28 -7.77 -4.18 13.33
CA THR A 28 -8.44 -5.40 12.85
C THR A 28 -7.55 -6.17 11.87
N LEU A 29 -7.70 -7.50 11.75
CA LEU A 29 -6.84 -8.31 10.85
C LEU A 29 -6.77 -7.76 9.41
N GLY A 30 -7.89 -7.27 8.88
CA GLY A 30 -7.94 -6.67 7.55
C GLY A 30 -7.19 -5.34 7.50
N SER A 31 -7.44 -4.43 8.44
CA SER A 31 -6.78 -3.11 8.47
C SER A 31 -5.29 -3.19 8.81
N LEU A 32 -4.92 -4.09 9.71
CA LEU A 32 -3.54 -4.30 10.11
C LEU A 32 -2.71 -4.91 8.97
N SER A 33 -3.32 -5.77 8.14
CA SER A 33 -2.66 -6.32 6.94
C SER A 33 -2.22 -5.25 5.95
N VAL A 34 -2.94 -4.12 5.88
CA VAL A 34 -2.61 -2.97 5.02
C VAL A 34 -1.91 -1.83 5.76
N SER A 35 -1.54 -2.00 7.03
CA SER A 35 -0.72 -1.04 7.77
C SER A 35 0.77 -1.36 7.62
N ASN A 36 1.63 -0.37 7.90
CA ASN A 36 3.08 -0.54 7.91
C ASN A 36 3.73 0.23 9.08
N ILE A 37 3.33 -0.13 10.29
CA ILE A 37 4.00 0.30 11.53
C ILE A 37 4.30 -0.96 12.34
N ASP A 38 5.59 -1.27 12.50
CA ASP A 38 6.06 -2.49 13.15
C ASP A 38 5.51 -2.65 14.56
N LEU A 39 5.38 -1.55 15.31
CA LEU A 39 4.86 -1.52 16.67
C LEU A 39 3.51 -2.25 16.79
N TYR A 40 2.64 -2.11 15.78
CA TYR A 40 1.31 -2.73 15.77
C TYR A 40 1.28 -4.02 14.95
N LYS A 41 2.12 -4.14 13.91
CA LYS A 41 2.02 -5.21 12.91
C LYS A 41 2.85 -6.44 13.23
N LYS A 42 4.05 -6.26 13.79
CA LYS A 42 5.11 -7.28 13.86
C LYS A 42 4.66 -8.57 14.54
N THR A 43 3.94 -8.44 15.64
CA THR A 43 3.41 -9.59 16.42
C THR A 43 2.46 -10.47 15.60
N TYR A 44 1.79 -9.91 14.60
CA TYR A 44 0.72 -10.58 13.85
C TYR A 44 1.15 -11.00 12.44
N GLU A 45 2.39 -10.74 12.00
CA GLU A 45 2.84 -10.96 10.61
C GLU A 45 2.47 -12.34 10.04
N ASN A 46 2.61 -13.40 10.83
CA ASN A 46 2.33 -14.78 10.41
C ASN A 46 0.83 -15.07 10.14
N ILE A 47 -0.08 -14.21 10.57
CA ILE A 47 -1.53 -14.37 10.36
C ILE A 47 -2.13 -13.27 9.49
N LEU A 48 -1.31 -12.33 9.02
CA LEU A 48 -1.76 -11.25 8.13
C LEU A 48 -1.73 -11.69 6.68
N LYS A 49 -2.69 -11.18 5.91
CA LYS A 49 -2.68 -11.34 4.46
C LYS A 49 -1.53 -10.53 3.85
N GLU A 50 -0.90 -11.08 2.83
CA GLU A 50 0.17 -10.40 2.08
C GLU A 50 -0.32 -9.07 1.50
N THR A 51 0.41 -8.00 1.82
CA THR A 51 0.22 -6.66 1.26
C THR A 51 1.56 -6.16 0.74
N ILE A 52 1.53 -5.58 -0.45
CA ILE A 52 2.72 -4.97 -1.05
C ILE A 52 2.90 -3.58 -0.45
N ILE A 53 4.04 -3.36 0.19
CA ILE A 53 4.39 -2.05 0.74
C ILE A 53 5.21 -1.29 -0.30
N VAL A 54 4.87 -0.04 -0.54
CA VAL A 54 5.61 0.87 -1.42
C VAL A 54 6.00 2.14 -0.66
N ASP A 55 7.05 2.82 -1.12
CA ASP A 55 7.50 4.08 -0.51
C ASP A 55 6.37 5.12 -0.50
N SER A 56 6.17 5.76 0.65
CA SER A 56 5.31 6.94 0.79
C SER A 56 5.90 8.15 0.07
N PRO A 57 5.08 9.08 -0.48
CA PRO A 57 5.56 10.36 -1.02
C PRO A 57 5.95 11.38 0.07
N ASP A 58 6.19 10.93 1.31
CA ASP A 58 6.66 11.77 2.41
C ASP A 58 8.03 12.40 2.08
N SER A 59 8.06 13.72 2.07
CA SER A 59 9.25 14.48 1.70
C SER A 59 10.28 14.62 2.82
N TYR A 60 10.01 14.11 4.03
CA TYR A 60 10.93 14.23 5.17
C TYR A 60 12.34 13.69 4.86
N ASN A 61 12.44 12.55 4.18
CA ASN A 61 13.72 11.90 3.78
C ASN A 61 14.01 12.05 2.28
N LYS A 62 13.39 13.02 1.62
CA LYS A 62 13.59 13.30 0.20
C LYS A 62 15.04 13.76 -0.07
N SER A 63 15.59 13.43 -1.24
CA SER A 63 16.88 13.97 -1.67
C SER A 63 16.86 15.51 -1.75
N GLU A 64 17.98 16.15 -1.41
CA GLU A 64 18.07 17.62 -1.33
C GLU A 64 17.78 18.30 -2.68
N ASN A 65 18.19 17.67 -3.80
CA ASN A 65 18.16 18.27 -5.14
C ASN A 65 16.87 17.99 -5.94
N ILE A 66 15.79 17.56 -5.30
CA ILE A 66 14.49 17.31 -5.98
C ILE A 66 13.40 18.13 -5.30
N SER A 67 12.43 18.66 -6.05
CA SER A 67 11.26 19.30 -5.44
C SER A 67 10.36 18.27 -4.77
N GLU A 68 9.52 18.70 -3.82
CA GLU A 68 8.51 17.85 -3.18
C GLU A 68 7.55 17.24 -4.22
N GLU A 69 7.10 18.06 -5.18
CA GLU A 69 6.31 17.62 -6.32
C GLU A 69 7.02 16.51 -7.09
N LYS A 70 8.30 16.71 -7.43
CA LYS A 70 9.05 15.71 -8.19
C LYS A 70 9.25 14.41 -7.41
N HIS A 71 9.44 14.51 -6.10
CA HIS A 71 9.53 13.35 -5.23
C HIS A 71 8.22 12.55 -5.21
N ALA A 72 7.09 13.25 -5.04
CA ALA A 72 5.77 12.62 -5.06
C ALA A 72 5.50 11.93 -6.40
N GLU A 73 5.85 12.55 -7.53
CA GLU A 73 5.77 11.92 -8.87
C GLU A 73 6.57 10.63 -8.95
N ILE A 74 7.84 10.65 -8.49
CA ILE A 74 8.72 9.48 -8.53
C ILE A 74 8.14 8.33 -7.69
N MET A 75 7.64 8.62 -6.48
CA MET A 75 7.03 7.60 -5.62
C MET A 75 5.73 7.06 -6.22
N PHE A 76 4.90 7.93 -6.78
CA PHE A 76 3.70 7.53 -7.50
C PHE A 76 4.02 6.64 -8.70
N ASP A 77 5.02 6.97 -9.51
CA ASP A 77 5.43 6.17 -10.67
C ASP A 77 5.90 4.77 -10.27
N LYS A 78 6.66 4.65 -9.18
CA LYS A 78 7.04 3.34 -8.61
C LYS A 78 5.81 2.53 -8.23
N MET A 79 4.89 3.12 -7.46
CA MET A 79 3.63 2.47 -7.06
C MET A 79 2.79 2.08 -8.28
N TYR A 80 2.65 2.98 -9.24
CA TYR A 80 1.80 2.81 -10.42
C TYR A 80 2.27 1.65 -11.29
N LYS A 81 3.59 1.51 -11.50
CA LYS A 81 4.18 0.36 -12.20
C LYS A 81 3.82 -0.97 -11.55
N LEU A 82 3.83 -1.05 -10.22
CA LEU A 82 3.44 -2.24 -9.46
C LEU A 82 1.92 -2.50 -9.50
N SER A 83 1.12 -1.43 -9.54
CA SER A 83 -0.34 -1.51 -9.50
C SER A 83 -0.98 -2.17 -10.74
N LYS A 84 -0.28 -2.14 -11.89
CA LYS A 84 -0.79 -2.63 -13.19
C LYS A 84 -1.03 -4.14 -13.23
N ILE A 85 -0.48 -4.91 -12.30
CA ILE A 85 -0.47 -6.36 -12.40
C ILE A 85 -1.73 -6.96 -11.74
N ILE A 86 -2.05 -6.72 -10.46
CA ILE A 86 -3.15 -7.46 -9.78
C ILE A 86 -3.88 -6.61 -8.69
N MET A 87 -3.64 -5.29 -8.61
CA MET A 87 -3.82 -4.59 -7.34
C MET A 87 -5.17 -3.90 -7.08
N MET A 88 -5.51 -3.86 -5.80
CA MET A 88 -6.46 -2.97 -5.15
C MET A 88 -5.68 -1.94 -4.34
N CYS A 89 -5.77 -0.67 -4.70
CA CYS A 89 -5.19 0.40 -3.90
C CYS A 89 -6.06 0.62 -2.65
N VAL A 90 -5.45 0.65 -1.48
CA VAL A 90 -6.03 1.26 -0.27
C VAL A 90 -5.19 2.50 -0.04
N LEU A 91 -5.82 3.67 -0.18
CA LEU A 91 -5.22 4.95 0.21
C LEU A 91 -5.16 5.03 1.74
#